data_AF-A0AAU0YHJ2-F1
#
_entry.id   AF-A0AAU0YHJ2-F1
#
_cell.length_a   1.000
_cell.length_b   1.000
_cell.length_c   1.000
_cell.angle_alpha   90.00
_cell.angle_beta   90.00
_cell.angle_gamma   90.00
#
_symmetry.space_group_name_H-M   'P 1'
#
loop_
_entity.id
_entity.type
_entity.pdbx_description
1 polymer ?
#
loop_
_entity_poly.entity_id
_entity_poly.type
_entity_poly.pdbx_seq_one_letter_code
_entity_poly.pdbx_strand_id
1 'polypeptide(L)'
;MDDLLGNVLDLQAAWTASNTDEMRKRGVHIRQDLPALLKEHSSELADALGVTVEDLEVEGRDGTGLKTEIPWVRVFGREQSPSATTGWYVVYLFSAAGDRVYLSLNQGTTVWTGGDFKARKVEDLRARVGWARPFLAQRMAGRTDLHEEIVLDARTPLGRGYGPGNVVAIEYSREALPSQQLLLTDLLYMLGLLRTVYGAERLAPHIPGDPTPEVLEAEQGAAVVAGRRSRGVPRPGRSGQGFRLTAGERRAIERHSVHMAAVFFEGLGWSVKDVGDRESFDLLLTRGEERLHAEVKGTTSAGHEVILTRAEVEKQRRYYPANALVVVHSIALDRTAEEPVASGGVLHCTSPWEIADEDLTVISYAYRTAVDNKAPTHGVQTAISVLANGSRRSEQVLVTTRADVRDQPEEGEIRV
;
A
#
# COMPACT_ATOMS: atom_id res chain seq x y z
N MET A 1 -20.59 25.36 3.57
CA MET A 1 -19.42 24.44 3.57
C MET A 1 -18.60 24.68 4.81
N ASP A 2 -18.15 25.92 5.00
CA ASP A 2 -17.77 26.55 6.26
C ASP A 2 -18.50 26.01 7.50
N ASP A 3 -19.84 26.03 7.53
CA ASP A 3 -20.60 25.52 8.69
C ASP A 3 -20.30 24.04 9.00
N LEU A 4 -20.22 23.19 7.98
CA LEU A 4 -19.91 21.77 8.14
C LEU A 4 -18.46 21.55 8.57
N LEU A 5 -17.51 22.31 8.02
CA LEU A 5 -16.11 22.25 8.45
C LEU A 5 -15.99 22.68 9.93
N GLY A 6 -16.67 23.75 10.32
CA GLY A 6 -16.72 24.24 11.70
C GLY A 6 -17.30 23.21 12.67
N ASN A 7 -18.43 22.59 12.31
CA ASN A 7 -19.05 21.55 13.13
C ASN A 7 -18.15 20.32 13.31
N VAL A 8 -17.43 19.90 12.26
CA VAL A 8 -16.48 18.79 12.38
C VAL A 8 -15.33 19.16 13.31
N LEU A 9 -14.78 20.37 13.20
CA LEU A 9 -13.70 20.89 14.05
C LEU A 9 -14.14 20.97 15.53
N ASP A 10 -15.35 21.47 15.79
CA ASP A 10 -15.90 21.55 17.16
C ASP A 10 -16.07 20.16 17.78
N LEU A 11 -16.58 19.19 17.01
CA LEU A 11 -16.72 17.81 17.47
C LEU A 11 -15.37 17.10 17.61
N GLN A 12 -14.38 17.47 16.80
CA GLN A 12 -13.03 16.94 16.83
C GLN A 12 -12.30 17.26 18.14
N ALA A 13 -12.54 18.43 18.72
CA ALA A 13 -11.97 18.80 20.02
C ALA A 13 -12.37 17.84 21.15
N ALA A 14 -13.50 17.13 21.00
CA ALA A 14 -13.99 16.11 21.92
C ALA A 14 -13.61 14.67 21.51
N TRP A 15 -12.59 14.51 20.65
CA TRP A 15 -12.25 13.20 20.08
C TRP A 15 -11.93 12.14 21.13
N THR A 16 -12.51 10.95 20.93
CA THR A 16 -12.07 9.69 21.55
C THR A 16 -12.08 8.59 20.49
N ALA A 17 -11.30 7.52 20.70
CA ALA A 17 -11.32 6.35 19.81
C ALA A 17 -12.66 5.58 19.85
N SER A 18 -13.44 5.76 20.92
CA SER A 18 -14.75 5.15 21.13
C SER A 18 -15.86 5.88 20.36
N ASN A 19 -16.92 5.17 20.02
CA ASN A 19 -18.04 5.73 19.24
C ASN A 19 -19.05 6.49 20.13
N THR A 20 -18.62 7.57 20.77
CA THR A 20 -19.47 8.49 21.57
C THR A 20 -20.52 9.19 20.69
N ASP A 21 -21.44 9.91 21.32
CA ASP A 21 -22.49 10.65 20.60
C ASP A 21 -21.89 11.73 19.69
N GLU A 22 -20.85 12.43 20.17
CA GLU A 22 -20.07 13.42 19.42
C GLU A 22 -19.37 12.77 18.23
N MET A 23 -18.72 11.61 18.43
CA MET A 23 -18.05 10.88 17.36
C MET A 23 -19.01 10.26 16.35
N ARG A 24 -20.25 9.95 16.76
CA ARG A 24 -21.31 9.57 15.83
C ARG A 24 -21.72 10.74 14.95
N LYS A 25 -21.96 11.92 15.53
CA LYS A 25 -22.27 13.15 14.78
C LYS A 25 -21.14 13.54 13.83
N ARG A 26 -19.89 13.57 14.31
CA ARG A 26 -18.71 13.85 13.49
C ARG A 26 -18.64 12.89 12.31
N GLY A 27 -18.89 11.61 12.57
CA GLY A 27 -18.92 10.59 11.55
C GLY A 27 -20.00 10.75 10.50
N VAL A 28 -21.16 11.33 10.82
CA VAL A 28 -22.20 11.67 9.84
C VAL A 28 -21.70 12.80 8.93
N HIS A 29 -21.21 13.89 9.52
CA HIS A 29 -20.67 15.01 8.74
C HIS A 29 -19.54 14.58 7.80
N ILE A 30 -18.59 13.79 8.30
CA ILE A 30 -17.45 13.30 7.51
C ILE A 30 -17.89 12.33 6.41
N ARG A 31 -18.72 11.32 6.72
CA ARG A 31 -19.01 10.23 5.76
C ARG A 31 -20.19 10.54 4.83
N GLN A 32 -21.02 11.51 5.16
CA GLN A 32 -22.29 11.77 4.46
C GLN A 32 -22.42 13.24 4.07
N ASP A 33 -22.49 14.16 5.03
CA ASP A 33 -22.92 15.54 4.74
C ASP A 33 -21.89 16.31 3.89
N LEU A 34 -20.59 16.25 4.25
CA LEU A 34 -19.55 16.89 3.45
C LEU A 34 -19.41 16.25 2.06
N PRO A 35 -19.34 14.91 1.91
CA PRO A 35 -19.37 14.28 0.59
C PRO A 35 -20.61 14.65 -0.24
N ALA A 36 -21.80 14.69 0.37
CA ALA A 36 -23.03 15.05 -0.33
C ALA A 36 -22.97 16.50 -0.84
N LEU A 37 -22.58 17.45 0.02
CA LEU A 37 -22.41 18.85 -0.35
C LEU A 37 -21.40 19.03 -1.50
N LEU A 38 -20.25 18.34 -1.43
CA LEU A 38 -19.25 18.40 -2.50
C LEU A 38 -19.78 17.82 -3.82
N LYS A 39 -20.58 16.74 -3.75
CA LYS A 39 -21.19 16.12 -4.93
C LYS A 39 -22.25 17.01 -5.61
N GLU A 40 -22.80 18.01 -4.93
CA GLU A 40 -23.66 19.03 -5.59
C GLU A 40 -22.90 19.83 -6.65
N HIS A 41 -21.58 19.94 -6.52
CA HIS A 41 -20.70 20.64 -7.46
C HIS A 41 -19.97 19.70 -8.44
N SER A 42 -20.43 18.44 -8.61
CA SER A 42 -19.69 17.41 -9.34
C SER A 42 -19.25 17.81 -10.75
N SER A 43 -20.06 18.60 -11.48
CA SER A 43 -19.70 19.07 -12.81
C SER A 43 -18.47 19.97 -12.80
N GLU A 44 -18.43 20.96 -11.90
CA GLU A 44 -17.31 21.90 -11.77
C GLU A 44 -16.05 21.20 -11.26
N LEU A 45 -16.21 20.30 -10.29
CA LEU A 45 -15.11 19.52 -9.74
C LEU A 45 -14.50 18.58 -10.78
N ALA A 46 -15.33 17.89 -11.58
CA ALA A 46 -14.87 17.00 -12.64
C ALA A 46 -14.14 17.76 -13.75
N ASP A 47 -14.63 18.94 -14.16
CA ASP A 47 -13.97 19.79 -15.15
C ASP A 47 -12.60 20.29 -14.67
N ALA A 48 -12.54 20.79 -13.42
CA ALA A 48 -11.29 21.23 -12.80
C ALA A 48 -10.25 20.11 -12.74
N LEU A 49 -10.69 18.90 -12.36
CA LEU A 49 -9.86 17.71 -12.29
C LEU A 49 -9.52 17.12 -13.68
N GLY A 50 -10.30 17.44 -14.71
CA GLY A 50 -10.13 16.92 -16.06
C GLY A 50 -10.54 15.46 -16.22
N VAL A 51 -11.55 15.01 -15.48
CA VAL A 51 -12.15 13.66 -15.55
C VAL A 51 -13.63 13.76 -15.89
N THR A 52 -14.29 12.62 -16.16
CA THR A 52 -15.75 12.62 -16.32
C THR A 52 -16.45 12.68 -14.96
N VAL A 53 -17.71 13.11 -14.94
CA VAL A 53 -18.51 13.17 -13.70
C VAL A 53 -18.67 11.78 -13.07
N GLU A 54 -18.69 10.72 -13.88
CA GLU A 54 -18.79 9.33 -13.42
C GLU A 54 -17.49 8.81 -12.78
N ASP A 55 -16.35 9.35 -13.22
CA ASP A 55 -15.02 9.04 -12.68
C ASP A 55 -14.69 9.88 -11.44
N LEU A 56 -15.29 11.06 -11.27
CA LEU A 56 -15.15 11.85 -10.05
C LEU A 56 -15.77 11.12 -8.85
N GLU A 57 -15.00 11.00 -7.77
CA GLU A 57 -15.49 10.49 -6.50
C GLU A 57 -15.16 11.41 -5.33
N VAL A 58 -16.05 11.34 -4.33
CA VAL A 58 -15.88 12.00 -3.04
C VAL A 58 -16.13 10.97 -1.94
N GLU A 59 -15.13 10.77 -1.10
CA GLU A 59 -15.15 9.78 -0.02
C GLU A 59 -14.74 10.43 1.30
N GLY A 60 -15.52 10.17 2.35
CA GLY A 60 -15.16 10.57 3.71
C GLY A 60 -14.90 9.37 4.60
N ARG A 61 -13.90 9.48 5.48
CA ARG A 61 -13.57 8.45 6.46
C ARG A 61 -13.26 9.02 7.82
N ASP A 62 -13.86 8.36 8.80
CA ASP A 62 -13.85 8.72 10.23
C ASP A 62 -13.37 7.52 11.08
N GLY A 63 -12.55 6.65 10.46
CA GLY A 63 -12.08 5.39 11.01
C GLY A 63 -12.83 4.15 10.50
N THR A 64 -12.21 2.98 10.67
CA THR A 64 -12.77 1.65 10.40
C THR A 64 -12.78 0.87 11.71
N GLY A 65 -13.94 0.75 12.35
CA GLY A 65 -14.05 0.29 13.73
C GLY A 65 -13.85 1.44 14.71
N LEU A 66 -12.63 1.57 15.26
CA LEU A 66 -12.28 2.70 16.14
C LEU A 66 -12.25 4.02 15.38
N LYS A 67 -12.55 5.10 16.08
CA LYS A 67 -12.58 6.46 15.53
C LYS A 67 -11.17 7.00 15.34
N THR A 68 -10.88 7.43 14.12
CA THR A 68 -9.59 8.06 13.79
C THR A 68 -9.46 9.41 14.46
N GLU A 69 -8.25 9.76 14.90
CA GLU A 69 -7.93 11.10 15.39
C GLU A 69 -7.82 12.11 14.24
N ILE A 70 -7.50 11.66 13.02
CA ILE A 70 -7.46 12.48 11.80
C ILE A 70 -8.57 12.01 10.86
N PRO A 71 -9.82 12.53 10.98
CA PRO A 71 -10.85 12.26 10.00
C PRO A 71 -10.58 13.06 8.73
N TRP A 72 -11.13 12.59 7.61
CA TRP A 72 -10.86 13.22 6.33
C TRP A 72 -11.98 13.05 5.32
N VAL A 73 -12.01 13.96 4.34
CA VAL A 73 -12.86 13.88 3.14
C VAL A 73 -12.00 14.15 1.91
N ARG A 74 -11.94 13.22 0.97
CA ARG A 74 -11.12 13.33 -0.25
C ARG A 74 -11.96 13.41 -1.51
N VAL A 75 -11.44 14.12 -2.50
CA VAL A 75 -11.95 14.29 -3.86
C VAL A 75 -10.89 13.81 -4.84
N PHE A 76 -11.27 12.92 -5.77
CA PHE A 76 -10.31 12.22 -6.64
C PHE A 76 -10.99 11.65 -7.89
N GLY A 77 -10.19 11.25 -8.88
CA GLY A 77 -10.67 10.44 -10.00
C GLY A 77 -10.50 8.95 -9.68
N ARG A 78 -11.57 8.16 -9.88
CA ARG A 78 -11.66 6.76 -9.46
C ARG A 78 -10.61 5.90 -10.15
N GLU A 79 -10.34 6.15 -11.43
CA GLU A 79 -9.32 5.42 -12.18
C GLU A 79 -7.90 5.66 -11.66
N GLN A 80 -7.56 6.89 -11.26
CA GLN A 80 -6.21 7.28 -10.85
C GLN A 80 -5.95 7.04 -9.36
N SER A 81 -7.00 7.13 -8.53
CA SER A 81 -6.91 6.93 -7.07
C SER A 81 -7.99 5.96 -6.57
N PRO A 82 -7.93 4.67 -6.94
CA PRO A 82 -8.99 3.70 -6.66
C PRO A 82 -9.23 3.42 -5.16
N SER A 83 -8.32 3.85 -4.27
CA SER A 83 -8.46 3.63 -2.83
C SER A 83 -7.76 4.71 -1.97
N ALA A 84 -8.12 4.74 -0.68
CA ALA A 84 -7.39 5.39 0.44
C ALA A 84 -5.86 5.45 0.31
N THR A 85 -5.31 4.34 -0.17
CA THR A 85 -3.91 3.96 -0.02
C THR A 85 -3.15 3.98 -1.34
N THR A 86 -3.82 4.37 -2.42
CA THR A 86 -3.32 4.27 -3.79
C THR A 86 -3.66 5.52 -4.56
N GLY A 87 -2.65 6.13 -5.19
CA GLY A 87 -2.79 7.32 -6.03
C GLY A 87 -2.68 8.64 -5.27
N TRP A 88 -3.01 9.70 -6.01
CA TRP A 88 -3.01 11.10 -5.57
C TRP A 88 -4.43 11.62 -5.45
N TYR A 89 -4.68 12.49 -4.49
CA TYR A 89 -6.01 13.05 -4.24
C TYR A 89 -5.93 14.41 -3.54
N VAL A 90 -7.00 15.19 -3.66
CA VAL A 90 -7.21 16.38 -2.84
C VAL A 90 -8.02 15.96 -1.62
N VAL A 91 -7.59 16.33 -0.41
CA VAL A 91 -8.19 15.87 0.84
C VAL A 91 -8.29 16.97 1.88
N TYR A 92 -9.45 17.07 2.52
CA TYR A 92 -9.64 17.79 3.77
C TYR A 92 -9.11 16.93 4.93
N LEU A 93 -8.05 17.37 5.59
CA LEU A 93 -7.44 16.72 6.75
C LEU A 93 -7.70 17.55 8.00
N PHE A 94 -8.54 17.03 8.90
CA PHE A 94 -8.86 17.70 10.15
C PHE A 94 -7.79 17.36 11.19
N SER A 95 -7.19 18.38 11.79
CA SER A 95 -6.18 18.22 12.85
C SER A 95 -6.75 17.47 14.05
N ALA A 96 -5.89 16.75 14.78
CA ALA A 96 -6.28 16.01 15.97
C ALA A 96 -6.84 16.94 17.05
N ALA A 97 -6.31 18.17 17.14
CA ALA A 97 -6.73 19.20 18.09
C ALA A 97 -8.11 19.81 17.76
N GLY A 98 -8.55 19.74 16.49
CA GLY A 98 -9.81 20.33 16.05
C GLY A 98 -9.78 21.85 15.87
N ASP A 99 -8.59 22.47 15.83
CA ASP A 99 -8.42 23.92 15.67
C ASP A 99 -8.13 24.34 14.22
N ARG A 100 -7.78 23.40 13.33
CA ARG A 100 -7.56 23.64 11.91
C ARG A 100 -7.91 22.46 11.01
N VAL A 101 -8.24 22.75 9.76
CA VAL A 101 -8.39 21.78 8.67
C VAL A 101 -7.54 22.21 7.48
N TYR A 102 -6.83 21.26 6.87
CA TYR A 102 -6.05 21.51 5.66
C TYR A 102 -6.79 20.99 4.44
N LEU A 103 -6.86 21.78 3.38
CA LEU A 103 -7.13 21.29 2.04
C LEU A 103 -5.80 20.94 1.38
N SER A 104 -5.47 19.66 1.33
CA SER A 104 -4.16 19.15 0.95
C SER A 104 -4.22 18.37 -0.36
N LEU A 105 -3.32 18.67 -1.30
CA LEU A 105 -2.95 17.73 -2.36
C LEU A 105 -2.01 16.70 -1.73
N ASN A 106 -2.52 15.49 -1.54
CA ASN A 106 -1.85 14.43 -0.81
C ASN A 106 -1.89 13.12 -1.59
N GLN A 107 -1.37 12.08 -0.97
CA GLN A 107 -1.18 10.76 -1.56
C GLN A 107 -1.53 9.65 -0.58
N GLY A 108 -1.72 8.45 -1.09
CA GLY A 108 -1.87 7.27 -0.23
C GLY A 108 -0.66 7.09 0.71
N THR A 109 -0.85 7.34 2.00
CA THR A 109 0.23 7.33 3.01
C THR A 109 0.41 6.01 3.73
N THR A 110 -0.42 5.03 3.41
CA THR A 110 -0.41 3.70 4.02
C THR A 110 -0.42 2.61 2.95
N VAL A 111 0.03 1.42 3.32
CA VAL A 111 0.01 0.21 2.49
C VAL A 111 -0.73 -0.88 3.23
N TRP A 112 -1.54 -1.65 2.51
CA TRP A 112 -2.20 -2.83 3.06
C TRP A 112 -1.23 -4.02 3.05
N THR A 113 -0.86 -4.54 4.22
CA THR A 113 0.07 -5.68 4.33
C THR A 113 -0.65 -7.01 4.54
N GLY A 114 -1.89 -7.14 4.08
CA GLY A 114 -2.61 -8.41 4.11
C GLY A 114 -3.30 -8.75 5.43
N GLY A 115 -3.46 -7.79 6.32
CA GLY A 115 -4.15 -7.92 7.61
C GLY A 115 -4.35 -6.57 8.30
N ASP A 116 -3.34 -5.71 8.19
CA ASP A 116 -3.34 -4.35 8.76
C ASP A 116 -2.86 -3.31 7.74
N PHE A 117 -3.17 -2.04 8.03
CA PHE A 117 -2.56 -0.90 7.36
C PHE A 117 -1.26 -0.51 8.07
N LYS A 118 -0.17 -0.39 7.30
CA LYS A 118 1.10 0.17 7.77
C LYS A 118 1.36 1.50 7.11
N ALA A 119 2.00 2.42 7.83
CA ALA A 119 2.48 3.66 7.22
C ALA A 119 3.55 3.34 6.16
N ARG A 120 3.51 4.07 5.04
CA ARG A 120 4.63 4.08 4.08
C ARG A 120 5.87 4.65 4.76
N LYS A 121 7.06 4.27 4.28
CA LYS A 121 8.31 4.87 4.73
C LYS A 121 8.28 6.38 4.43
N VAL A 122 8.86 7.18 5.32
CA VAL A 122 8.83 8.65 5.19
C VAL A 122 9.62 9.09 3.96
N GLU A 123 10.68 8.37 3.66
CA GLU A 123 11.57 8.56 2.51
C GLU A 123 10.80 8.36 1.20
N ASP A 124 10.01 7.30 1.11
CA ASP A 124 9.16 7.00 -0.06
C ASP A 124 8.12 8.11 -0.29
N LEU A 125 7.46 8.56 0.78
CA LEU A 125 6.48 9.65 0.69
C LEU A 125 7.13 10.94 0.18
N ARG A 126 8.29 11.30 0.73
CA ARG A 126 9.05 12.49 0.33
C ARG A 126 9.58 12.37 -1.10
N ALA A 127 9.99 11.19 -1.54
CA ALA A 127 10.43 10.95 -2.91
C ALA A 127 9.29 11.21 -3.90
N ARG A 128 8.08 10.73 -3.59
CA ARG A 128 6.87 10.99 -4.38
C ARG A 128 6.53 12.49 -4.40
N VAL A 129 6.61 13.18 -3.26
CA VAL A 129 6.41 14.64 -3.17
C VAL A 129 7.43 15.40 -4.02
N GLY A 130 8.72 15.04 -3.90
CA GLY A 130 9.81 15.64 -4.65
C GLY A 130 9.69 15.44 -6.16
N TRP A 131 9.10 14.33 -6.59
CA TRP A 131 8.73 14.10 -7.98
C TRP A 131 7.55 14.98 -8.44
N ALA A 132 6.52 15.17 -7.61
CA ALA A 132 5.32 15.91 -7.99
C ALA A 132 5.52 17.44 -8.05
N ARG A 133 6.21 18.03 -7.06
CA ARG A 133 6.34 19.50 -6.91
C ARG A 133 6.89 20.23 -8.15
N PRO A 134 7.91 19.74 -8.87
CA PRO A 134 8.43 20.41 -10.07
C PRO A 134 7.38 20.67 -11.15
N PHE A 135 6.39 19.77 -11.32
CA PHE A 135 5.31 19.94 -12.28
C PHE A 135 4.31 21.04 -11.87
N LEU A 136 4.28 21.39 -10.58
CA LEU A 136 3.32 22.33 -10.00
C LEU A 136 3.90 23.73 -9.78
N ALA A 137 5.24 23.86 -9.78
CA ALA A 137 5.96 25.07 -9.41
C ALA A 137 5.43 26.34 -10.11
N GLN A 138 5.18 26.28 -11.41
CA GLN A 138 4.66 27.43 -12.17
C GLN A 138 3.25 27.84 -11.72
N ARG A 139 2.37 26.88 -11.45
CA ARG A 139 0.99 27.15 -11.00
C ARG A 139 0.95 27.62 -9.54
N MET A 140 1.87 27.14 -8.72
CA MET A 140 1.99 27.49 -7.30
C MET A 140 2.60 28.88 -7.07
N ALA A 141 3.47 29.35 -7.97
CA ALA A 141 4.20 30.61 -7.80
C ALA A 141 3.32 31.86 -7.57
N GLY A 142 2.05 31.83 -7.97
CA GLY A 142 1.09 32.92 -7.78
C GLY A 142 0.29 32.89 -6.48
N ARG A 143 0.48 31.89 -5.61
CA ARG A 143 -0.31 31.67 -4.38
C ARG A 143 0.61 31.61 -3.16
N THR A 144 0.50 32.59 -2.27
CA THR A 144 1.34 32.72 -1.07
C THR A 144 0.78 32.03 0.18
N ASP A 145 -0.46 31.56 0.09
CA ASP A 145 -1.23 30.85 1.12
C ASP A 145 -1.08 29.32 1.03
N LEU A 146 -0.15 28.86 0.19
CA LEU A 146 0.19 27.45 0.03
C LEU A 146 1.28 27.04 1.00
N HIS A 147 1.06 25.93 1.70
CA HIS A 147 1.94 25.35 2.69
C HIS A 147 2.51 24.01 2.19
N GLU A 148 3.84 23.89 2.17
CA GLU A 148 4.53 22.64 1.84
C GLU A 148 4.58 21.66 3.03
N GLU A 149 4.35 22.16 4.24
CA GLU A 149 4.29 21.40 5.49
C GLU A 149 2.92 21.57 6.14
N ILE A 150 2.43 20.52 6.82
CA ILE A 150 1.16 20.55 7.56
C ILE A 150 1.36 20.00 8.97
N VAL A 151 0.64 20.56 9.94
CA VAL A 151 0.70 20.15 11.35
C VAL A 151 -0.68 19.65 11.79
N LEU A 152 -0.81 18.32 11.86
CA LEU A 152 -2.06 17.65 12.20
C LEU A 152 -2.17 17.23 13.67
N ASP A 153 -1.15 17.45 14.49
CA ASP A 153 -1.12 17.06 15.90
C ASP A 153 -1.38 15.55 16.14
N ALA A 154 -1.08 14.73 15.13
CA ALA A 154 -1.31 13.29 15.15
C ALA A 154 -0.37 12.56 16.13
N ARG A 155 -0.94 11.67 16.95
CA ARG A 155 -0.17 10.84 17.89
C ARG A 155 0.11 9.45 17.33
N THR A 156 -0.75 8.97 16.44
CA THR A 156 -0.64 7.65 15.82
C THR A 156 0.31 7.66 14.63
N PRO A 157 1.02 6.55 14.35
CA PRO A 157 1.89 6.43 13.18
C PRO A 157 1.16 6.71 11.85
N LEU A 158 -0.09 6.24 11.71
CA LEU A 158 -0.88 6.45 10.49
C LEU A 158 -1.24 7.92 10.29
N GLY A 159 -1.62 8.63 11.36
CA GLY A 159 -1.89 10.07 11.29
C GLY A 159 -0.65 10.90 10.99
N ARG A 160 0.52 10.49 11.51
CA ARG A 160 1.81 11.16 11.22
C ARG A 160 2.26 11.02 9.77
N GLY A 161 1.76 10.02 9.04
CA GLY A 161 2.11 9.79 7.63
C GLY A 161 1.61 10.89 6.68
N TYR A 162 0.52 11.59 7.00
CA TYR A 162 -0.05 12.63 6.12
C TYR A 162 0.87 13.83 5.92
N GLY A 163 1.67 14.18 6.93
CA GLY A 163 2.62 15.30 6.86
C GLY A 163 3.67 15.10 5.77
N PRO A 164 4.49 14.03 5.85
CA PRO A 164 5.45 13.70 4.80
C PRO A 164 4.82 13.42 3.42
N GLY A 165 3.55 13.01 3.38
CA GLY A 165 2.79 12.79 2.14
C GLY A 165 2.29 14.07 1.46
N ASN A 166 2.25 15.19 2.18
CA ASN A 166 1.72 16.46 1.68
C ASN A 166 2.56 17.02 0.53
N VAL A 167 1.95 17.19 -0.64
CA VAL A 167 2.58 17.91 -1.75
C VAL A 167 2.51 19.40 -1.45
N VAL A 168 1.29 19.91 -1.23
CA VAL A 168 0.99 21.29 -0.87
C VAL A 168 -0.42 21.35 -0.26
N ALA A 169 -0.67 22.30 0.64
CA ALA A 169 -1.98 22.49 1.27
C ALA A 169 -2.34 23.97 1.47
N ILE A 170 -3.63 24.23 1.66
CA ILE A 170 -4.15 25.49 2.19
C ILE A 170 -4.65 25.21 3.61
N GLU A 171 -4.32 26.07 4.57
CA GLU A 171 -4.77 25.95 5.96
C GLU A 171 -6.02 26.79 6.21
N TYR A 172 -7.01 26.20 6.89
CA TYR A 172 -8.16 26.93 7.43
C TYR A 172 -8.23 26.77 8.94
N SER A 173 -8.06 27.87 9.66
CA SER A 173 -8.24 27.93 11.12
C SER A 173 -9.72 27.91 11.48
N ARG A 174 -10.09 27.24 12.57
CA ARG A 174 -11.45 27.22 13.13
C ARG A 174 -11.97 28.62 13.44
N GLU A 175 -11.10 29.52 13.87
CA GLU A 175 -11.46 30.90 14.26
C GLU A 175 -11.67 31.82 13.06
N ALA A 176 -11.20 31.42 11.88
CA ALA A 176 -11.19 32.24 10.66
C ALA A 176 -11.54 31.41 9.43
N LEU A 177 -12.56 30.54 9.52
CA LEU A 177 -13.03 29.78 8.36
C LEU A 177 -13.52 30.74 7.27
N PRO A 178 -13.01 30.61 6.03
CA PRO A 178 -13.45 31.47 4.93
C PRO A 178 -14.85 31.08 4.45
N SER A 179 -15.45 31.96 3.64
CA SER A 179 -16.78 31.71 3.08
C SER A 179 -16.81 30.46 2.20
N GLN A 180 -17.99 29.84 2.06
CA GLN A 180 -18.19 28.72 1.15
C GLN A 180 -17.69 28.99 -0.28
N GLN A 181 -17.81 30.23 -0.78
CA GLN A 181 -17.37 30.60 -2.13
C GLN A 181 -15.84 30.50 -2.26
N LEU A 182 -15.09 30.97 -1.26
CA LEU A 182 -13.64 30.89 -1.27
C LEU A 182 -13.17 29.44 -1.11
N LEU A 183 -13.80 28.67 -0.20
CA LEU A 183 -13.51 27.25 -0.02
C LEU A 183 -13.69 26.45 -1.32
N LEU A 184 -14.76 26.70 -2.09
CA LEU A 184 -14.99 26.04 -3.37
C LEU A 184 -13.96 26.49 -4.42
N THR A 185 -13.63 27.78 -4.47
CA THR A 185 -12.60 28.33 -5.38
C THR A 185 -11.24 27.66 -5.13
N ASP A 186 -10.87 27.50 -3.86
CA ASP A 186 -9.65 26.84 -3.45
C ASP A 186 -9.66 25.34 -3.78
N LEU A 187 -10.78 24.65 -3.57
CA LEU A 187 -10.94 23.26 -3.99
C LEU A 187 -10.73 23.09 -5.50
N LEU A 188 -11.35 23.93 -6.32
CA LEU A 188 -11.18 23.89 -7.78
C LEU A 188 -9.72 24.15 -8.18
N TYR A 189 -9.06 25.11 -7.54
CA TYR A 189 -7.63 25.36 -7.76
C TYR A 189 -6.77 24.13 -7.44
N MET A 190 -7.00 23.50 -6.28
CA MET A 190 -6.27 22.31 -5.85
C MET A 190 -6.54 21.10 -6.76
N LEU A 191 -7.76 20.95 -7.27
CA LEU A 191 -8.08 19.91 -8.28
C LEU A 191 -7.37 20.16 -9.62
N GLY A 192 -7.15 21.43 -10.00
CA GLY A 192 -6.31 21.77 -11.14
C GLY A 192 -4.83 21.39 -10.95
N LEU A 193 -4.32 21.46 -9.71
CA LEU A 193 -2.99 20.92 -9.38
C LEU A 193 -2.99 19.39 -9.48
N LEU A 194 -4.00 18.72 -8.92
CA LEU A 194 -4.15 17.26 -9.01
C LEU A 194 -4.21 16.78 -10.46
N ARG A 195 -4.95 17.47 -11.33
CA ARG A 195 -5.00 17.22 -12.78
C ARG A 195 -3.60 17.23 -13.41
N THR A 196 -2.76 18.17 -12.99
CA THR A 196 -1.37 18.30 -13.48
C THR A 196 -0.54 17.08 -13.06
N VAL A 197 -0.70 16.63 -11.80
CA VAL A 197 -0.05 15.40 -11.30
C VAL A 197 -0.52 14.16 -12.06
N TYR A 198 -1.82 13.99 -12.29
CA TYR A 198 -2.34 12.87 -13.10
C TYR A 198 -1.80 12.88 -14.53
N GLY A 199 -1.64 14.06 -15.14
CA GLY A 199 -1.02 14.21 -16.44
C GLY A 199 0.43 13.74 -16.48
N ALA A 200 1.21 14.08 -15.45
CA ALA A 200 2.60 13.65 -15.31
C ALA A 200 2.71 12.14 -14.99
N GLU A 201 1.87 11.62 -14.11
CA GLU A 201 1.83 10.20 -13.72
C GLU A 201 1.57 9.30 -14.92
N ARG A 202 0.63 9.69 -15.80
CA ARG A 202 0.32 8.94 -17.03
C ARG A 202 1.52 8.79 -17.98
N LEU A 203 2.47 9.72 -17.94
CA LEU A 203 3.66 9.72 -18.81
C LEU A 203 4.91 9.18 -18.10
N ALA A 204 4.83 8.95 -16.79
CA ALA A 204 5.97 8.51 -16.00
C ALA A 204 6.18 7.00 -16.15
N PRO A 205 7.40 6.53 -16.51
CA PRO A 205 7.71 5.11 -16.49
C PRO A 205 7.76 4.55 -15.06
N HIS A 206 8.08 5.39 -14.09
CA HIS A 206 8.14 5.07 -12.66
C HIS A 206 8.09 6.38 -11.83
N ILE A 207 7.45 6.32 -10.66
CA ILE A 207 7.43 7.41 -9.68
C ILE A 207 8.33 7.01 -8.51
N PRO A 208 9.37 7.78 -8.18
CA PRO A 208 10.23 7.52 -7.03
C PRO A 208 9.43 7.36 -5.74
N GLY A 209 9.70 6.31 -4.96
CA GLY A 209 8.99 5.99 -3.72
C GLY A 209 7.74 5.13 -3.89
N ASP A 210 7.35 4.77 -5.11
CA ASP A 210 6.47 3.62 -5.33
C ASP A 210 7.29 2.31 -5.37
N PRO A 211 6.73 1.18 -4.93
CA PRO A 211 7.40 -0.11 -5.09
C PRO A 211 7.70 -0.35 -6.58
N THR A 212 8.83 -0.97 -6.88
CA THR A 212 9.17 -1.27 -8.27
C THR A 212 8.16 -2.27 -8.87
N PRO A 213 7.92 -2.25 -10.19
CA PRO A 213 7.00 -3.20 -10.84
C PRO A 213 7.27 -4.67 -10.48
N GLU A 214 8.55 -5.02 -10.32
CA GLU A 214 9.00 -6.36 -9.95
C GLU A 214 8.58 -6.73 -8.53
N VAL A 215 8.69 -5.79 -7.58
CA VAL A 215 8.22 -5.97 -6.19
C VAL A 215 6.71 -6.16 -6.17
N LEU A 216 5.96 -5.31 -6.88
CA LEU A 216 4.50 -5.45 -6.98
C LEU A 216 4.10 -6.79 -7.58
N GLU A 217 4.78 -7.24 -8.64
CA GLU A 217 4.51 -8.54 -9.25
C GLU A 217 4.82 -9.70 -8.30
N ALA A 218 5.93 -9.65 -7.56
CA ALA A 218 6.30 -10.67 -6.59
C ALA A 218 5.28 -10.76 -5.44
N GLU A 219 4.85 -9.61 -4.89
CA GLU A 219 3.82 -9.56 -3.84
C GLU A 219 2.46 -10.05 -4.33
N GLN A 220 2.02 -9.62 -5.52
CA GLN A 220 0.76 -10.08 -6.11
C GLN A 220 0.80 -11.57 -6.46
N GLY A 221 1.93 -12.04 -7.01
CA GLY A 221 2.17 -13.46 -7.25
C GLY A 221 2.03 -14.28 -5.97
N ALA A 222 2.66 -13.82 -4.88
CA ALA A 222 2.52 -14.43 -3.56
C ALA A 222 1.06 -14.41 -3.06
N ALA A 223 0.33 -13.30 -3.23
CA ALA A 223 -1.07 -13.19 -2.80
C ALA A 223 -2.01 -14.13 -3.58
N VAL A 224 -1.81 -14.27 -4.90
CA VAL A 224 -2.57 -15.20 -5.75
C VAL A 224 -2.32 -16.64 -5.31
N VAL A 225 -1.05 -17.02 -5.09
CA VAL A 225 -0.67 -18.36 -4.60
C VAL A 225 -1.28 -18.63 -3.22
N ALA A 226 -1.35 -17.62 -2.35
CA ALA A 226 -1.99 -17.72 -1.03
C ALA A 226 -3.53 -17.77 -1.08
N GLY A 227 -4.15 -17.79 -2.27
CA GLY A 227 -5.60 -17.91 -2.43
C GLY A 227 -6.39 -16.66 -2.01
N ARG A 228 -5.72 -15.53 -1.77
CA ARG A 228 -6.39 -14.25 -1.50
C ARG A 228 -6.91 -13.66 -2.81
N ARG A 229 -8.10 -14.10 -3.23
CA ARG A 229 -8.91 -13.28 -4.13
C ARG A 229 -9.42 -12.10 -3.32
N SER A 230 -9.00 -10.88 -3.68
CA SER A 230 -9.51 -9.65 -3.08
C SER A 230 -11.03 -9.59 -3.20
N ARG A 231 -11.75 -9.95 -2.13
CA ARG A 231 -13.19 -9.74 -2.02
C ARG A 231 -13.41 -8.23 -1.87
N GLY A 232 -13.74 -7.55 -2.96
CA GLY A 232 -14.14 -6.14 -2.94
C GLY A 232 -13.62 -5.26 -4.08
N VAL A 233 -12.75 -5.77 -4.96
CA VAL A 233 -12.32 -5.03 -6.16
C VAL A 233 -13.24 -5.44 -7.32
N PRO A 234 -13.84 -4.49 -8.08
CA PRO A 234 -14.56 -4.80 -9.30
C PRO A 234 -13.69 -5.68 -10.22
N ARG A 235 -14.33 -6.53 -11.03
CA ARG A 235 -13.65 -7.32 -12.08
C ARG A 235 -12.69 -6.40 -12.86
N PRO A 236 -11.50 -6.87 -13.28
CA PRO A 236 -10.62 -6.08 -14.13
C PRO A 236 -11.27 -5.95 -15.51
N GLY A 237 -12.17 -4.97 -15.65
CA GLY A 237 -12.49 -4.39 -16.92
C GLY A 237 -11.36 -3.43 -17.24
N ARG A 238 -10.38 -3.87 -18.04
CA ARG A 238 -9.51 -3.05 -18.92
C ARG A 238 -8.91 -1.72 -18.40
N SER A 239 -8.92 -1.39 -17.11
CA SER A 239 -8.26 -0.22 -16.55
C SER A 239 -7.07 -0.68 -15.69
N GLY A 240 -5.87 -0.25 -16.08
CA GLY A 240 -4.61 -0.56 -15.40
C GLY A 240 -3.67 -1.50 -16.16
N GLN A 241 -3.45 -1.28 -17.46
CA GLN A 241 -2.38 -1.94 -18.24
C GLN A 241 -0.95 -1.53 -17.79
N GLY A 242 -0.81 -0.65 -16.78
CA GLY A 242 0.43 0.08 -16.50
C GLY A 242 1.45 -0.56 -15.55
N PHE A 243 1.13 -1.64 -14.82
CA PHE A 243 2.05 -2.14 -13.77
C PHE A 243 2.71 -3.48 -14.03
N ARG A 244 2.23 -4.30 -14.98
CA ARG A 244 2.73 -5.66 -15.14
C ARG A 244 3.47 -5.85 -16.46
N LEU A 245 4.75 -6.18 -16.36
CA LEU A 245 5.52 -6.63 -17.50
C LEU A 245 4.95 -7.96 -18.01
N THR A 246 4.59 -8.01 -19.28
CA THR A 246 4.28 -9.24 -19.99
C THR A 246 5.48 -10.18 -19.98
N ALA A 247 5.24 -11.47 -20.25
CA ALA A 247 6.33 -12.45 -20.39
C ALA A 247 7.30 -12.10 -21.53
N GLY A 248 6.84 -11.40 -22.58
CA GLY A 248 7.70 -10.88 -23.63
C GLY A 248 8.64 -9.79 -23.11
N GLU A 249 8.09 -8.82 -22.38
CA GLU A 249 8.84 -7.69 -21.84
C GLU A 249 9.89 -8.12 -20.81
N ARG A 250 9.55 -9.05 -19.92
CA ARG A 250 10.51 -9.62 -18.95
C ARG A 250 11.69 -10.27 -19.65
N ARG A 251 11.43 -11.11 -20.65
CA ARG A 251 12.49 -11.76 -21.44
C ARG A 251 13.34 -10.75 -22.21
N ALA A 252 12.75 -9.66 -22.71
CA ALA A 252 13.51 -8.60 -23.37
C ALA A 252 14.48 -7.91 -22.40
N ILE A 253 14.01 -7.56 -21.21
CA ILE A 253 14.83 -6.94 -20.15
C ILE A 253 15.94 -7.88 -19.68
N GLU A 254 15.60 -9.14 -19.41
CA GLU A 254 16.53 -10.17 -18.95
C GLU A 254 17.67 -10.39 -19.96
N ARG A 255 17.33 -10.67 -21.23
CA ARG A 255 18.33 -10.86 -22.29
C ARG A 255 19.23 -9.64 -22.48
N HIS A 256 18.65 -8.44 -22.48
CA HIS A 256 19.40 -7.20 -22.62
C HIS A 256 20.38 -7.00 -21.44
N SER A 257 19.94 -7.29 -20.23
CA SER A 257 20.74 -7.15 -19.01
C SER A 257 21.90 -8.16 -18.98
N VAL A 258 21.63 -9.43 -19.30
CA VAL A 258 22.65 -10.49 -19.39
C VAL A 258 23.68 -10.15 -20.47
N HIS A 259 23.23 -9.66 -21.63
CA HIS A 259 24.12 -9.21 -22.70
C HIS A 259 25.03 -8.06 -22.24
N MET A 260 24.48 -7.03 -21.60
CA MET A 260 25.28 -5.92 -21.06
C MET A 260 26.30 -6.39 -20.02
N ALA A 261 25.89 -7.30 -19.13
CA ALA A 261 26.78 -7.88 -18.12
C ALA A 261 27.92 -8.70 -18.76
N ALA A 262 27.62 -9.48 -19.80
CA ALA A 262 28.63 -10.24 -20.53
C ALA A 262 29.66 -9.32 -21.19
N VAL A 263 29.20 -8.31 -21.96
CA VAL A 263 30.07 -7.33 -22.60
C VAL A 263 30.94 -6.60 -21.57
N PHE A 264 30.38 -6.23 -20.42
CA PHE A 264 31.11 -5.59 -19.32
C PHE A 264 32.26 -6.48 -18.81
N PHE A 265 32.01 -7.75 -18.52
CA PHE A 265 33.04 -8.64 -18.00
C PHE A 265 34.07 -9.08 -19.06
N GLU A 266 33.64 -9.28 -20.30
CA GLU A 266 34.56 -9.52 -21.43
C GLU A 266 35.55 -8.36 -21.60
N GLY A 267 35.06 -7.11 -21.48
CA GLY A 267 35.91 -5.91 -21.49
C GLY A 267 36.93 -5.84 -20.35
N LEU A 268 36.67 -6.53 -19.23
CA LEU A 268 37.59 -6.69 -18.10
C LEU A 268 38.52 -7.91 -18.24
N GLY A 269 38.48 -8.62 -19.37
CA GLY A 269 39.33 -9.76 -19.68
C GLY A 269 38.84 -11.09 -19.12
N TRP A 270 37.57 -11.21 -18.74
CA TRP A 270 36.97 -12.48 -18.35
C TRP A 270 36.50 -13.26 -19.58
N SER A 271 36.62 -14.58 -19.53
CA SER A 271 35.83 -15.46 -20.38
C SER A 271 34.46 -15.67 -19.73
N VAL A 272 33.40 -15.28 -20.44
CA VAL A 272 32.02 -15.28 -19.93
C VAL A 272 31.24 -16.43 -20.52
N LYS A 273 30.52 -17.17 -19.67
CA LYS A 273 29.58 -18.20 -20.09
C LYS A 273 28.21 -17.95 -19.48
N ASP A 274 27.20 -17.75 -20.32
CA ASP A 274 25.80 -17.74 -19.91
C ASP A 274 25.35 -19.16 -19.54
N VAL A 275 24.94 -19.32 -18.28
CA VAL A 275 24.53 -20.59 -17.68
C VAL A 275 23.15 -20.51 -17.01
N GLY A 276 22.41 -19.40 -17.17
CA GLY A 276 21.13 -19.17 -16.49
C GLY A 276 20.08 -20.26 -16.70
N ASP A 277 20.11 -20.92 -17.87
CA ASP A 277 19.19 -22.04 -18.19
C ASP A 277 19.51 -23.36 -17.47
N ARG A 278 20.73 -23.51 -16.93
CA ARG A 278 21.26 -24.79 -16.42
C ARG A 278 21.68 -24.73 -14.97
N GLU A 279 22.12 -23.55 -14.55
CA GLU A 279 22.56 -23.26 -13.21
C GLU A 279 21.54 -22.33 -12.53
N SER A 280 21.91 -21.74 -11.42
CA SER A 280 21.04 -20.86 -10.60
C SER A 280 21.61 -19.46 -10.46
N PHE A 281 22.46 -19.09 -11.39
CA PHE A 281 23.10 -17.81 -11.54
C PHE A 281 23.31 -17.64 -13.04
N ASP A 282 23.39 -16.41 -13.52
CA ASP A 282 23.28 -16.15 -14.94
C ASP A 282 24.63 -16.34 -15.65
N LEU A 283 25.73 -15.86 -15.07
CA LEU A 283 27.03 -15.85 -15.73
C LEU A 283 28.12 -16.55 -14.90
N LEU A 284 28.81 -17.49 -15.52
CA LEU A 284 30.07 -18.05 -15.03
C LEU A 284 31.24 -17.33 -15.71
N LEU A 285 32.06 -16.67 -14.91
CA LEU A 285 33.22 -15.93 -15.38
C LEU A 285 34.49 -16.69 -15.03
N THR A 286 35.41 -16.81 -15.99
CA THR A 286 36.69 -17.49 -15.78
C THR A 286 37.86 -16.65 -16.29
N ARG A 287 38.95 -16.60 -15.52
CA ARG A 287 40.20 -15.92 -15.91
C ARG A 287 41.39 -16.65 -15.29
N GLY A 288 42.05 -17.47 -16.09
CA GLY A 288 43.04 -18.42 -15.58
C GLY A 288 42.39 -19.42 -14.63
N GLU A 289 42.83 -19.44 -13.37
CA GLU A 289 42.24 -20.28 -12.32
C GLU A 289 41.10 -19.58 -11.55
N GLU A 290 40.92 -18.27 -11.74
CA GLU A 290 39.86 -17.50 -11.07
C GLU A 290 38.48 -17.85 -11.65
N ARG A 291 37.50 -17.95 -10.76
CA ARG A 291 36.08 -18.13 -11.10
C ARG A 291 35.24 -17.12 -10.34
N LEU A 292 34.27 -16.51 -11.02
CA LEU A 292 33.28 -15.61 -10.41
C LEU A 292 31.88 -15.99 -10.89
N HIS A 293 30.94 -16.06 -9.95
CA HIS A 293 29.54 -16.40 -10.22
C HIS A 293 28.71 -15.12 -10.15
N ALA A 294 28.19 -14.66 -11.28
CA ALA A 294 27.44 -13.42 -11.33
C ALA A 294 25.94 -13.68 -11.50
N GLU A 295 25.14 -13.04 -10.65
CA GLU A 295 23.68 -12.88 -10.78
C GLU A 295 23.39 -11.57 -11.50
N VAL A 296 22.52 -11.57 -12.51
CA VAL A 296 22.17 -10.39 -13.31
C VAL A 296 20.69 -10.07 -13.14
N LYS A 297 20.39 -8.87 -12.63
CA LYS A 297 19.02 -8.36 -12.49
C LYS A 297 18.81 -7.14 -13.39
N GLY A 298 17.80 -7.22 -14.24
CA GLY A 298 17.39 -6.14 -15.13
C GLY A 298 16.14 -5.44 -14.64
N THR A 299 16.09 -4.11 -14.72
CA THR A 299 14.88 -3.32 -14.41
C THR A 299 14.78 -2.06 -15.25
N THR A 300 13.54 -1.62 -15.51
CA THR A 300 13.26 -0.29 -16.09
C THR A 300 13.26 0.83 -15.04
N SER A 301 13.29 0.47 -13.74
CA SER A 301 13.33 1.40 -12.60
C SER A 301 14.73 1.95 -12.33
N ALA A 302 14.91 2.71 -11.24
CA ALA A 302 16.22 3.24 -10.83
C ALA A 302 17.18 2.19 -10.24
N GLY A 303 16.74 0.93 -10.04
CA GLY A 303 17.62 -0.15 -9.58
C GLY A 303 17.94 -0.15 -8.09
N HIS A 304 17.18 0.60 -7.28
CA HIS A 304 17.37 0.63 -5.82
C HIS A 304 16.98 -0.67 -5.12
N GLU A 305 16.06 -1.43 -5.71
CA GLU A 305 15.62 -2.74 -5.20
C GLU A 305 15.52 -3.72 -6.37
N VAL A 306 15.88 -4.98 -6.13
CA VAL A 306 15.74 -6.10 -7.07
C VAL A 306 15.11 -7.28 -6.38
N ILE A 307 14.37 -8.09 -7.13
CA ILE A 307 13.74 -9.30 -6.58
C ILE A 307 14.70 -10.47 -6.68
N LEU A 308 14.90 -11.12 -5.54
CA LEU A 308 15.67 -12.35 -5.43
C LEU A 308 14.79 -13.49 -4.92
N THR A 309 14.97 -14.67 -5.48
CA THR A 309 14.39 -15.88 -4.90
C THR A 309 15.23 -16.35 -3.71
N ARG A 310 14.62 -17.14 -2.81
CA ARG A 310 15.36 -17.78 -1.71
C ARG A 310 16.54 -18.61 -2.21
N ALA A 311 16.38 -19.31 -3.34
CA ALA A 311 17.43 -20.15 -3.92
C ALA A 311 18.61 -19.32 -4.43
N GLU A 312 18.34 -18.17 -5.06
CA GLU A 312 19.37 -17.21 -5.49
C GLU A 312 20.16 -16.70 -4.28
N VAL A 313 19.47 -16.23 -3.23
CA VAL A 313 20.11 -15.76 -1.99
C VAL A 313 20.99 -16.85 -1.35
N GLU A 314 20.44 -18.05 -1.14
CA GLU A 314 21.15 -19.15 -0.47
C GLU A 314 22.39 -19.59 -1.26
N LYS A 315 22.34 -19.58 -2.59
CA LYS A 315 23.49 -19.95 -3.42
C LYS A 315 24.53 -18.86 -3.53
N GLN A 316 24.13 -17.61 -3.69
CA GLN A 316 25.06 -16.48 -3.76
C GLN A 316 25.85 -16.34 -2.46
N ARG A 317 25.22 -16.59 -1.30
CA ARG A 317 25.91 -16.72 -0.01
C ARG A 317 26.98 -17.81 0.02
N ARG A 318 26.80 -18.92 -0.71
CA ARG A 318 27.81 -20.00 -0.79
C ARG A 318 28.96 -19.66 -1.73
N TYR A 319 28.73 -18.81 -2.72
CA TYR A 319 29.76 -18.39 -3.67
C TYR A 319 30.62 -17.24 -3.15
N TYR A 320 30.18 -16.51 -2.12
CA TYR A 320 30.98 -15.47 -1.49
C TYR A 320 32.37 -15.98 -1.06
N PRO A 321 33.46 -15.24 -1.31
CA PRO A 321 33.52 -13.91 -1.93
C PRO A 321 33.61 -13.94 -3.47
N ALA A 322 33.64 -15.12 -4.09
CA ALA A 322 33.72 -15.33 -5.54
C ALA A 322 32.35 -15.20 -6.23
N ASN A 323 31.62 -14.14 -5.88
CA ASN A 323 30.32 -13.81 -6.44
C ASN A 323 30.19 -12.33 -6.84
N ALA A 324 29.20 -12.04 -7.68
CA ALA A 324 28.85 -10.69 -8.05
C ALA A 324 27.33 -10.54 -8.22
N LEU A 325 26.81 -9.36 -7.86
CA LEU A 325 25.51 -8.89 -8.32
C LEU A 325 25.72 -7.85 -9.40
N VAL A 326 25.10 -8.05 -10.56
CA VAL A 326 25.00 -7.06 -11.62
C VAL A 326 23.57 -6.57 -11.71
N VAL A 327 23.37 -5.27 -11.50
CA VAL A 327 22.07 -4.62 -11.69
C VAL A 327 22.17 -3.75 -12.94
N VAL A 328 21.33 -4.02 -13.93
CA VAL A 328 21.16 -3.16 -15.11
C VAL A 328 19.82 -2.44 -14.95
N HIS A 329 19.89 -1.15 -14.65
CA HIS A 329 18.72 -0.33 -14.32
C HIS A 329 18.47 0.76 -15.37
N SER A 330 17.32 1.41 -15.28
CA SER A 330 16.90 2.48 -16.21
C SER A 330 16.86 2.03 -17.67
N ILE A 331 16.50 0.76 -17.89
CA ILE A 331 16.32 0.17 -19.21
C ILE A 331 15.11 0.80 -19.90
N ALA A 332 15.28 1.27 -21.13
CA ALA A 332 14.18 1.73 -21.97
C ALA A 332 13.52 0.53 -22.66
N LEU A 333 12.20 0.48 -22.62
CA LEU A 333 11.41 -0.60 -23.21
C LEU A 333 10.49 -0.05 -24.31
N ASP A 334 10.77 -0.45 -25.55
CA ASP A 334 9.93 -0.18 -26.70
C ASP A 334 8.85 -1.25 -26.83
N ARG A 335 7.59 -0.80 -26.87
CA ARG A 335 6.37 -1.63 -26.95
C ARG A 335 5.63 -1.45 -28.28
N THR A 336 6.23 -0.76 -29.24
CA THR A 336 5.59 -0.44 -30.52
C THR A 336 5.52 -1.63 -31.47
N ALA A 337 6.43 -2.59 -31.32
CA ALA A 337 6.46 -3.84 -32.07
C ALA A 337 5.71 -4.98 -31.34
N GLU A 338 5.40 -6.05 -32.08
CA GLU A 338 4.76 -7.25 -31.53
C GLU A 338 5.64 -7.94 -30.47
N GLU A 339 6.97 -7.95 -30.67
CA GLU A 339 7.93 -8.31 -29.64
C GLU A 339 8.56 -7.06 -29.03
N PRO A 340 8.51 -6.89 -27.69
CA PRO A 340 9.08 -5.73 -27.02
C PRO A 340 10.60 -5.76 -27.08
N VAL A 341 11.21 -4.58 -27.21
CA VAL A 341 12.66 -4.40 -27.34
C VAL A 341 13.18 -3.58 -26.17
N ALA A 342 14.18 -4.12 -25.46
CA ALA A 342 14.88 -3.42 -24.40
C ALA A 342 16.17 -2.76 -24.94
N SER A 343 16.49 -1.57 -24.46
CA SER A 343 17.69 -0.83 -24.87
C SER A 343 18.19 0.11 -23.78
N GLY A 344 19.43 0.61 -23.93
CA GLY A 344 20.04 1.53 -22.97
C GLY A 344 20.29 0.89 -21.61
N GLY A 345 20.13 1.67 -20.53
CA GLY A 345 20.35 1.22 -19.17
C GLY A 345 21.74 1.53 -18.63
N VAL A 346 21.86 1.50 -17.30
CA VAL A 346 23.07 1.76 -16.52
C VAL A 346 23.40 0.49 -15.74
N LEU A 347 24.65 0.01 -15.87
CA LEU A 347 25.12 -1.20 -15.21
C LEU A 347 25.86 -0.84 -13.92
N HIS A 348 25.46 -1.45 -12.81
CA HIS A 348 26.16 -1.43 -11.54
C HIS A 348 26.58 -2.86 -11.17
N CYS A 349 27.84 -3.06 -10.80
CA CYS A 349 28.37 -4.35 -10.39
C CYS A 349 28.91 -4.26 -8.97
N THR A 350 28.46 -5.15 -8.09
CA THR A 350 28.94 -5.31 -6.72
C THR A 350 29.66 -6.64 -6.61
N SER A 351 30.96 -6.62 -6.32
CA SER A 351 31.77 -7.82 -6.10
C SER A 351 32.95 -7.50 -5.15
N PRO A 352 33.19 -8.28 -4.08
CA PRO A 352 32.35 -9.40 -3.62
C PRO A 352 30.97 -8.90 -3.16
N TRP A 353 29.95 -9.71 -3.33
CA TRP A 353 28.59 -9.36 -2.93
C TRP A 353 28.20 -10.09 -1.64
N GLU A 354 28.31 -9.39 -0.53
CA GLU A 354 27.81 -9.87 0.77
C GLU A 354 26.31 -9.61 0.89
N ILE A 355 25.53 -10.65 1.24
CA ILE A 355 24.08 -10.53 1.42
C ILE A 355 23.76 -10.60 2.91
N ALA A 356 23.61 -9.45 3.56
CA ALA A 356 23.17 -9.38 4.95
C ALA A 356 21.66 -9.63 5.07
N ASP A 357 21.21 -10.23 6.17
CA ASP A 357 19.78 -10.46 6.41
C ASP A 357 19.00 -9.15 6.60
N GLU A 358 19.65 -8.08 7.06
CA GLU A 358 19.05 -6.75 7.23
C GLU A 358 18.72 -6.03 5.91
N ASP A 359 19.36 -6.44 4.81
CA ASP A 359 19.10 -5.92 3.47
C ASP A 359 17.96 -6.68 2.75
N LEU A 360 17.44 -7.76 3.35
CA LEU A 360 16.42 -8.61 2.75
C LEU A 360 15.04 -8.36 3.35
N THR A 361 14.06 -8.11 2.48
CA THR A 361 12.63 -8.10 2.85
C THR A 361 11.96 -9.39 2.40
N VAL A 362 11.33 -10.12 3.33
CA VAL A 362 10.62 -11.37 3.01
C VAL A 362 9.28 -11.08 2.33
N ILE A 363 9.09 -11.59 1.11
CA ILE A 363 7.85 -11.41 0.33
C ILE A 363 6.84 -12.54 0.57
N SER A 364 7.29 -13.78 0.74
CA SER A 364 6.39 -14.92 0.93
C SER A 364 6.96 -15.96 1.90
N TYR A 365 6.05 -16.68 2.57
CA TYR A 365 6.37 -17.77 3.49
C TYR A 365 5.68 -19.05 3.05
N ALA A 366 6.38 -20.18 3.16
CA ALA A 366 5.79 -21.51 3.08
C ALA A 366 5.62 -22.07 4.49
N TYR A 367 4.39 -22.40 4.88
CA TYR A 367 4.11 -23.07 6.16
C TYR A 367 3.92 -24.57 5.92
N ARG A 368 4.72 -25.39 6.60
CA ARG A 368 4.56 -26.85 6.58
C ARG A 368 3.47 -27.24 7.57
N THR A 369 2.39 -27.82 7.07
CA THR A 369 1.32 -28.39 7.91
C THR A 369 1.67 -29.81 8.32
N ALA A 370 1.09 -30.30 9.42
CA ALA A 370 1.23 -31.69 9.87
C ALA A 370 0.30 -32.66 9.11
N VAL A 371 -0.24 -32.24 7.96
CA VAL A 371 -1.04 -33.09 7.08
C VAL A 371 -0.04 -34.00 6.37
N ASP A 372 -0.07 -35.27 6.75
CA ASP A 372 0.80 -36.38 6.34
C ASP A 372 2.13 -36.57 7.08
N ASN A 373 2.02 -37.13 8.29
CA ASN A 373 2.84 -38.31 8.64
C ASN A 373 2.12 -39.31 9.58
N LYS A 374 0.78 -39.38 9.53
CA LYS A 374 -0.01 -40.43 10.20
C LYS A 374 -1.14 -40.87 9.29
N ALA A 375 -1.26 -42.18 9.07
CA ALA A 375 -2.42 -42.80 8.43
C ALA A 375 -3.72 -42.25 9.06
N PRO A 376 -4.82 -42.12 8.29
CA PRO A 376 -6.05 -41.54 8.79
C PRO A 376 -6.55 -42.32 10.00
N THR A 377 -6.33 -41.76 11.20
CA THR A 377 -6.92 -42.26 12.42
C THR A 377 -8.42 -42.06 12.31
N HIS A 378 -9.17 -43.16 12.39
CA HIS A 378 -10.64 -43.16 12.50
C HIS A 378 -11.06 -42.40 13.76
N GLY A 379 -11.19 -41.07 13.66
CA GLY A 379 -11.39 -40.26 14.85
C GLY A 379 -11.58 -38.77 14.59
N VAL A 380 -12.21 -38.36 13.49
CA VAL A 380 -12.76 -37.00 13.37
C VAL A 380 -14.09 -37.04 12.61
N GLN A 381 -15.07 -37.71 13.23
CA GLN A 381 -16.50 -37.52 12.95
C GLN A 381 -17.20 -37.11 14.26
N THR A 382 -16.67 -36.12 14.97
CA THR A 382 -17.27 -35.71 16.26
C THR A 382 -17.02 -34.23 16.61
N ALA A 383 -17.06 -33.34 15.62
CA ALA A 383 -17.07 -31.90 15.89
C ALA A 383 -18.17 -31.11 15.14
N ILE A 384 -18.97 -31.78 14.31
CA ILE A 384 -20.07 -31.13 13.55
C ILE A 384 -21.44 -31.29 14.27
N SER A 385 -21.56 -32.16 15.27
CA SER A 385 -22.82 -32.38 16.00
C SER A 385 -23.05 -31.46 17.21
N VAL A 386 -22.03 -30.76 17.72
CA VAL A 386 -22.17 -29.88 18.90
C VAL A 386 -22.67 -28.47 18.53
N LEU A 387 -22.47 -28.02 17.29
CA LEU A 387 -22.95 -26.70 16.83
C LEU A 387 -24.40 -26.70 16.30
N ALA A 388 -25.03 -27.87 16.15
CA ALA A 388 -26.39 -27.98 15.58
C ALA A 388 -27.52 -28.15 16.61
N ASN A 389 -27.22 -28.48 17.88
CA ASN A 389 -28.24 -28.82 18.88
C ASN A 389 -28.45 -27.78 20.00
N GLY A 390 -27.83 -26.60 19.91
CA GLY A 390 -28.04 -25.49 20.87
C GLY A 390 -29.36 -24.73 20.72
N SER A 391 -30.22 -25.12 19.78
CA SER A 391 -31.49 -24.43 19.51
C SER A 391 -32.63 -25.43 19.37
N ARG A 392 -33.06 -26.02 20.49
CA ARG A 392 -34.45 -26.44 20.77
C ARG A 392 -34.52 -27.22 22.09
N ARG A 393 -35.31 -26.67 23.02
CA ARG A 393 -36.11 -27.32 24.09
C ARG A 393 -35.85 -26.74 25.49
N SER A 394 -36.41 -25.56 25.70
CA SER A 394 -37.06 -25.23 26.95
C SER A 394 -38.56 -25.44 26.75
N GLU A 395 -39.08 -26.61 27.09
CA GLU A 395 -40.50 -26.78 27.43
C GLU A 395 -40.71 -28.12 28.14
N GLN A 396 -41.09 -27.99 29.41
CA GLN A 396 -42.00 -28.84 30.18
C GLN A 396 -41.80 -30.37 30.16
N VAL A 397 -41.63 -30.99 31.33
CA VAL A 397 -42.75 -31.57 32.10
C VAL A 397 -42.18 -32.31 33.33
N LEU A 398 -42.79 -31.95 34.46
CA LEU A 398 -42.74 -32.50 35.80
C LEU A 398 -43.22 -33.97 35.85
N VAL A 399 -42.78 -34.73 36.87
CA VAL A 399 -43.55 -35.75 37.66
C VAL A 399 -42.78 -37.06 37.93
N THR A 400 -42.37 -37.18 39.21
CA THR A 400 -42.29 -38.36 40.13
C THR A 400 -41.54 -39.63 39.70
N THR A 401 -40.66 -40.21 40.53
CA THR A 401 -41.03 -41.02 41.72
C THR A 401 -39.96 -41.10 42.84
N ARG A 402 -40.46 -41.23 44.08
CA ARG A 402 -39.83 -41.68 45.36
C ARG A 402 -39.10 -43.04 45.20
N ALA A 403 -38.26 -43.59 46.08
CA ALA A 403 -37.89 -43.47 47.51
C ALA A 403 -36.52 -44.22 47.67
N ASP A 404 -35.66 -44.13 48.69
CA ASP A 404 -35.78 -44.41 50.12
C ASP A 404 -34.46 -43.97 50.81
N VAL A 405 -34.48 -43.18 51.90
CA VAL A 405 -34.36 -43.56 53.34
C VAL A 405 -32.92 -43.66 53.88
N ARG A 406 -32.61 -42.62 54.68
CA ARG A 406 -31.91 -42.56 55.99
C ARG A 406 -30.66 -43.42 56.24
N ASP A 407 -29.57 -42.74 56.61
CA ASP A 407 -29.13 -42.74 58.02
C ASP A 407 -28.38 -41.44 58.39
N GLN A 408 -28.57 -41.00 59.63
CA GLN A 408 -27.96 -39.82 60.31
C GLN A 408 -26.75 -40.27 61.16
N PRO A 409 -26.16 -39.45 62.06
CA PRO A 409 -25.60 -38.09 61.91
C PRO A 409 -24.15 -38.04 62.50
N GLU A 410 -23.48 -36.89 62.46
CA GLU A 410 -22.82 -36.36 63.68
C GLU A 410 -22.49 -34.87 63.53
N GLU A 411 -22.93 -34.13 64.54
CA GLU A 411 -22.71 -32.70 64.80
C GLU A 411 -21.35 -32.46 65.48
N GLY A 412 -20.90 -31.21 65.49
CA GLY A 412 -19.93 -30.71 66.48
C GLY A 412 -18.87 -29.78 65.87
N GLU A 413 -19.15 -28.51 65.60
CA GLU A 413 -19.06 -27.35 66.52
C GLU A 413 -17.66 -26.74 66.78
N ILE A 414 -17.50 -25.53 66.22
CA ILE A 414 -16.95 -24.25 66.74
C ILE A 414 -15.42 -24.02 66.96
N ARG A 415 -15.03 -22.76 66.58
CA ARG A 415 -14.10 -21.79 67.22
C ARG A 415 -12.77 -21.59 66.47
N VAL A 416 -12.30 -20.38 66.13
CA VAL A 416 -12.71 -18.97 66.25
C VAL A 416 -12.26 -18.27 64.96
#